data_AF-A0A1U7DRT4-F1
#
_entry.id   AF-A0A1U7DRT4-F1
#
_cell.length_a   1.000
_cell.length_b   1.000
_cell.length_c   1.000
_cell.angle_alpha   90.00
_cell.angle_beta   90.00
_cell.angle_gamma   90.00
#
_symmetry.space_group_name_H-M   'P 1'
#
loop_
_entity.id
_entity.type
_entity.pdbx_description
1 polymer ?
#
loop_
_entity_poly.entity_id
_entity_poly.type
_entity_poly.pdbx_seq_one_letter_code
_entity_poly.pdbx_strand_id
1 'polypeptide(L)'
;MGRDISPIGNHKLNTESVKELAEDIISRIDINIEYGYFGQKEHFKLLGKEKEDELVIIDKIVKHKDFKTFRLIDDSFQLKELHSKFGNELFYNPDYWIYYEGKLPNEETILEEQKELIHPNFSLNSDNENGCDYLTINKEHYSNHIPYYSRWWSFCRFFTEKNYKDKKYLENLNNFRKSLMFYTYKFGGDKMYYLDDQSNFLEGVGQGSEWEMNWNHFEKFVLEKTSHLMLDIPKFITDKKYRAEFHKLDEYPLSFVDDFNDINQ
;
A
#
# COMPACT_ATOMS: atom_id res chain seq x y z
N MET A 1 -20.72 5.67 0.72
CA MET A 1 -19.33 5.73 0.24
C MET A 1 -19.12 4.56 -0.71
N GLY A 2 -18.34 4.72 -1.77
CA GLY A 2 -18.10 3.63 -2.74
C GLY A 2 -17.00 2.70 -2.24
N ARG A 3 -17.06 1.42 -2.58
CA ARG A 3 -16.00 0.43 -2.32
C ARG A 3 -14.95 0.53 -3.43
N ASP A 4 -13.70 0.73 -3.07
CA ASP A 4 -12.54 0.79 -3.97
C ASP A 4 -11.79 -0.55 -4.01
N ILE A 5 -10.92 -0.71 -5.00
CA ILE A 5 -9.99 -1.84 -5.04
C ILE A 5 -8.70 -1.46 -4.31
N SER A 6 -8.13 -2.40 -3.59
CA SER A 6 -6.80 -2.30 -2.97
C SER A 6 -5.86 -3.31 -3.59
N PRO A 7 -5.01 -2.91 -4.55
CA PRO A 7 -4.02 -3.77 -5.18
C PRO A 7 -2.79 -3.91 -4.28
N ILE A 8 -2.62 -5.06 -3.64
CA ILE A 8 -1.55 -5.34 -2.67
C ILE A 8 -0.60 -6.38 -3.25
N GLY A 9 0.66 -5.99 -3.43
CA GLY A 9 1.73 -6.86 -3.92
C GLY A 9 2.82 -7.10 -2.88
N ASN A 10 3.63 -8.12 -3.12
CA ASN A 10 4.88 -8.34 -2.39
C ASN A 10 6.03 -7.55 -3.00
N HIS A 11 7.11 -7.37 -2.23
CA HIS A 11 8.33 -6.76 -2.74
C HIS A 11 9.60 -7.26 -2.04
N LYS A 12 10.75 -6.78 -2.52
CA LYS A 12 12.10 -6.94 -1.95
C LYS A 12 12.81 -5.59 -1.81
N LEU A 13 12.05 -4.51 -1.63
CA LEU A 13 12.58 -3.18 -1.33
C LEU A 13 13.28 -3.17 0.04
N ASN A 14 14.36 -2.39 0.17
CA ASN A 14 15.00 -2.13 1.45
C ASN A 14 14.17 -1.13 2.27
N THR A 15 13.53 -1.60 3.33
CA THR A 15 12.63 -0.81 4.19
C THR A 15 13.25 -0.46 5.55
N GLU A 16 14.57 -0.59 5.71
CA GLU A 16 15.28 -0.31 6.96
C GLU A 16 15.19 1.18 7.38
N SER A 17 15.18 2.09 6.41
CA SER A 17 14.95 3.51 6.62
C SER A 17 14.43 4.19 5.37
N VAL A 18 13.89 5.40 5.51
CA VAL A 18 13.42 6.20 4.37
C VAL A 18 14.50 6.46 3.32
N LYS A 19 15.76 6.61 3.75
CA LYS A 19 16.90 6.84 2.87
C LYS A 19 17.24 5.59 2.07
N GLU A 20 17.38 4.46 2.76
CA GLU A 20 17.67 3.17 2.15
C GLU A 20 16.58 2.78 1.14
N LEU A 21 15.32 3.05 1.49
CA LEU A 21 14.18 2.85 0.59
C LEU A 21 14.23 3.76 -0.64
N ALA A 22 14.55 5.04 -0.46
CA ALA A 22 14.68 5.98 -1.57
C ALA A 22 15.79 5.55 -2.55
N GLU A 23 16.96 5.16 -2.04
CA GLU A 23 18.09 4.68 -2.83
C GLU A 23 17.73 3.40 -3.60
N ASP A 24 17.05 2.44 -2.94
CA ASP A 24 16.66 1.18 -3.55
C ASP A 24 15.60 1.38 -4.66
N ILE A 25 14.57 2.22 -4.42
CA ILE A 25 13.56 2.53 -5.43
C ILE A 25 14.19 3.18 -6.67
N ILE A 26 15.04 4.20 -6.50
CA ILE A 26 15.69 4.91 -7.61
C ILE A 26 16.62 3.99 -8.42
N SER A 27 17.22 2.99 -7.78
CA SER A 27 18.04 2.00 -8.47
C SER A 27 17.20 1.12 -9.43
N ARG A 28 15.91 0.92 -9.12
CA ARG A 28 15.01 0.00 -9.85
C ARG A 28 14.19 0.69 -10.94
N ILE A 29 13.76 1.93 -10.69
CA ILE A 29 12.86 2.68 -11.58
C ILE A 29 13.41 4.08 -11.91
N ASP A 30 12.91 4.65 -13.01
CA ASP A 30 13.37 5.93 -13.57
C ASP A 30 12.55 7.10 -13.05
N ILE A 31 12.80 7.45 -11.79
CA ILE A 31 12.19 8.58 -11.09
C ILE A 31 13.25 9.39 -10.33
N ASN A 32 12.88 10.60 -9.91
CA ASN A 32 13.57 11.33 -8.85
C ASN A 32 12.78 11.15 -7.55
N ILE A 33 13.46 11.24 -6.39
CA ILE A 33 12.81 11.14 -5.08
C ILE A 33 13.26 12.30 -4.19
N GLU A 34 12.31 12.98 -3.60
CA GLU A 34 12.49 13.78 -2.38
C GLU A 34 11.99 12.95 -1.21
N TYR A 35 12.75 12.83 -0.14
CA TYR A 35 12.32 12.02 1.00
C TYR A 35 12.37 12.78 2.32
N GLY A 36 11.44 12.43 3.21
CA GLY A 36 11.18 13.20 4.41
C GLY A 36 10.12 12.59 5.30
N TYR A 37 9.48 13.43 6.11
CA TYR A 37 8.41 13.03 7.01
C TYR A 37 7.48 14.21 7.29
N PHE A 38 6.25 13.90 7.71
CA PHE A 38 5.38 14.87 8.35
C PHE A 38 5.62 14.87 9.87
N GLY A 39 5.72 16.04 10.47
CA GLY A 39 5.91 16.19 11.90
C GLY A 39 4.94 17.19 12.52
N GLN A 40 4.50 16.90 13.73
CA GLN A 40 3.64 17.77 14.50
C GLN A 40 4.47 18.82 15.26
N LYS A 41 3.94 20.05 15.34
CA LYS A 41 4.62 21.19 16.00
C LYS A 41 4.91 20.92 17.47
N GLU A 42 3.97 20.26 18.15
CA GLU A 42 4.01 19.90 19.55
C GLU A 42 5.16 18.93 19.83
N HIS A 43 5.30 17.93 18.97
CA HIS A 43 6.39 16.95 19.03
C HIS A 43 7.76 17.58 18.71
N PHE A 44 7.83 18.58 17.83
CA PHE A 44 9.07 19.33 17.64
C PHE A 44 9.51 20.08 18.91
N LYS A 45 8.57 20.63 19.69
CA LYS A 45 8.89 21.25 20.99
C LYS A 45 9.45 20.22 21.97
N LEU A 46 8.88 19.01 22.05
CA LEU A 46 9.42 17.92 22.88
C LEU A 46 10.85 17.53 22.44
N LEU A 47 11.11 17.56 21.14
CA LEU A 47 12.46 17.35 20.59
C LEU A 47 13.41 18.51 20.89
N GLY A 48 12.91 19.69 21.30
CA GLY A 48 13.70 20.90 21.50
C GLY A 48 14.05 21.60 20.17
N LYS A 49 13.25 21.38 19.13
CA LYS A 49 13.41 21.96 17.80
C LYS A 49 12.37 23.07 17.59
N GLU A 50 12.80 24.24 17.14
CA GLU A 50 11.89 25.30 16.69
C GLU A 50 11.57 25.07 15.20
N LYS A 51 10.46 24.37 14.94
CA LYS A 51 9.94 24.14 13.59
C LYS A 51 8.44 24.45 13.51
N GLU A 52 8.04 25.08 12.41
CA GLU A 52 6.64 25.39 12.13
C GLU A 52 6.08 24.60 10.95
N ASP A 53 6.92 24.20 9.99
CA ASP A 53 6.49 23.43 8.83
C ASP A 53 6.23 21.97 9.20
N GLU A 54 5.05 21.47 8.83
CA GLU A 54 4.67 20.07 9.05
C GLU A 54 5.47 19.13 8.15
N LEU A 55 5.76 19.52 6.91
CA LEU A 55 6.57 18.72 5.99
C LEU A 55 8.06 19.03 6.17
N VAL A 56 8.83 18.01 6.54
CA VAL A 56 10.28 18.08 6.62
C VAL A 56 10.91 17.24 5.52
N ILE A 57 11.52 17.89 4.53
CA ILE A 57 12.36 17.21 3.54
C ILE A 57 13.77 17.02 4.13
N ILE A 58 14.23 15.77 4.15
CA ILE A 58 15.55 15.41 4.64
C ILE A 58 16.60 15.58 3.53
N ASP A 59 16.33 15.00 2.36
CA ASP A 59 17.22 15.08 1.20
C ASP A 59 16.45 14.80 -0.10
N LYS A 60 17.17 14.91 -1.23
CA LYS A 60 16.67 14.65 -2.57
C LYS A 60 17.70 13.90 -3.41
N ILE A 61 17.24 12.87 -4.12
CA ILE A 61 18.02 12.10 -5.07
C ILE A 61 17.50 12.38 -6.48
N VAL A 62 18.32 13.02 -7.31
CA VAL A 62 18.01 13.35 -8.70
C VAL A 62 18.76 12.41 -9.63
N LYS A 63 18.04 11.46 -10.23
CA LYS A 63 18.58 10.53 -11.23
C LYS A 63 18.70 11.19 -12.60
N HIS A 64 17.68 11.94 -13.02
CA HIS A 64 17.69 12.68 -14.27
C HIS A 64 16.72 13.87 -14.23
N LYS A 65 17.08 14.99 -14.86
CA LYS A 65 16.27 16.23 -14.86
C LYS A 65 14.87 16.07 -15.47
N ASP A 66 14.71 15.12 -16.40
CA ASP A 66 13.45 14.89 -17.12
C ASP A 66 12.57 13.82 -16.44
N PHE A 67 13.05 13.17 -15.38
CA PHE A 67 12.26 12.20 -14.63
C PHE A 67 11.31 12.90 -13.65
N LYS A 68 10.14 12.30 -13.46
CA LYS A 68 9.15 12.79 -12.49
C LYS A 68 9.70 12.65 -11.08
N THR A 69 9.48 13.67 -10.24
CA THR A 69 9.83 13.63 -8.82
C THR A 69 8.68 13.08 -8.01
N PHE A 70 8.97 12.10 -7.16
CA PHE A 70 8.05 11.56 -6.17
C PHE A 70 8.52 11.97 -4.77
N ARG A 71 7.56 12.11 -3.86
CA ARG A 71 7.82 12.38 -2.45
C ARG A 71 7.64 11.10 -1.65
N LEU A 72 8.69 10.64 -1.00
CA LEU A 72 8.70 9.48 -0.12
C LEU A 72 8.68 9.95 1.35
N ILE A 73 7.66 9.55 2.09
CA ILE A 73 7.43 9.94 3.48
C ILE A 73 7.55 8.70 4.37
N ASP A 74 8.29 8.82 5.47
CA ASP A 74 8.25 7.87 6.58
C ASP A 74 7.25 8.37 7.62
N ASP A 75 6.12 7.67 7.71
CA ASP A 75 4.97 8.10 8.50
C ASP A 75 5.26 8.01 10.01
N SER A 76 6.22 7.18 10.41
CA SER A 76 6.59 6.96 11.81
C SER A 76 7.92 7.64 12.19
N PHE A 77 8.51 8.48 11.32
CA PHE A 77 9.84 9.07 11.54
C PHE A 77 9.93 9.92 12.81
N GLN A 78 8.96 10.82 13.03
CA GLN A 78 8.99 11.71 14.19
C GLN A 78 8.83 10.93 15.51
N LEU A 79 8.00 9.88 15.50
CA LEU A 79 7.87 8.95 16.62
C LEU A 79 9.19 8.23 16.90
N LYS A 80 9.91 7.74 15.88
CA LYS A 80 11.25 7.16 16.02
C LYS A 80 12.25 8.15 16.62
N GLU A 81 12.24 9.43 16.21
CA GLU A 81 13.09 10.47 16.82
C GLU A 81 12.76 10.69 18.31
N LEU A 82 11.47 10.79 18.65
CA LEU A 82 11.03 10.97 20.02
C LEU A 82 11.39 9.76 20.89
N HIS A 83 11.13 8.55 20.41
CA HIS A 83 11.48 7.32 21.12
C HIS A 83 12.98 7.18 21.30
N SER A 84 13.80 7.57 20.32
CA SER A 84 15.26 7.61 20.49
C SER A 84 15.71 8.58 21.60
N LYS A 85 14.93 9.64 21.87
CA LYS A 85 15.26 10.65 22.90
C LYS A 85 14.75 10.25 24.29
N PHE A 86 13.55 9.69 24.37
CA PHE A 86 12.83 9.46 25.63
C PHE A 86 12.66 7.97 26.00
N GLY A 87 12.98 7.05 25.08
CA GLY A 87 12.72 5.63 25.25
C GLY A 87 11.23 5.33 25.47
N ASN A 88 10.95 4.24 26.19
CA ASN A 88 9.57 3.82 26.48
C ASN A 88 8.82 4.78 27.42
N GLU A 89 9.53 5.67 28.14
CA GLU A 89 8.89 6.69 28.98
C GLU A 89 8.06 7.68 28.15
N LEU A 90 8.36 7.82 26.85
CA LEU A 90 7.58 8.63 25.90
C LEU A 90 6.08 8.32 25.97
N PHE A 91 5.71 7.04 25.96
CA PHE A 91 4.32 6.61 25.89
C PHE A 91 3.52 6.89 27.16
N TYR A 92 4.20 7.22 28.26
CA TYR A 92 3.61 7.60 29.52
C TYR A 92 3.78 9.09 29.82
N ASN A 93 4.23 9.88 28.83
CA ASN A 93 4.31 11.33 28.90
C ASN A 93 3.01 11.97 28.40
N PRO A 94 2.23 12.67 29.24
CA PRO A 94 1.02 13.36 28.80
C PRO A 94 1.23 14.43 27.73
N ASP A 95 2.42 15.04 27.66
CA ASP A 95 2.73 16.06 26.66
C ASP A 95 2.92 15.47 25.25
N TYR A 96 3.24 14.17 25.15
CA TYR A 96 3.23 13.44 23.89
C TYR A 96 1.79 13.26 23.38
N TRP A 97 0.89 12.92 24.29
CA TRP A 97 -0.53 12.69 24.00
C TRP A 97 -1.35 14.00 24.01
N ILE A 98 -0.86 15.05 23.36
CA ILE A 98 -1.47 16.39 23.46
C ILE A 98 -2.93 16.43 22.99
N TYR A 99 -3.31 15.60 22.01
CA TYR A 99 -4.69 15.47 21.53
C TYR A 99 -5.64 14.80 22.53
N TYR A 100 -5.11 14.18 23.59
CA TYR A 100 -5.87 13.63 24.71
C TYR A 100 -6.02 14.64 25.86
N GLU A 101 -5.83 15.94 25.58
CA GLU A 101 -6.01 17.03 26.54
C GLU A 101 -5.14 16.85 27.81
N GLY A 102 -3.93 16.33 27.64
CA GLY A 102 -3.00 16.07 28.74
C GLY A 102 -3.37 14.85 29.59
N LYS A 103 -4.23 13.95 29.09
CA LYS A 103 -4.50 12.63 29.69
C LYS A 103 -3.74 11.55 28.92
N LEU A 104 -3.39 10.48 29.64
CA LEU A 104 -2.89 9.28 28.98
C LEU A 104 -4.06 8.53 28.31
N PRO A 105 -3.85 7.98 27.11
CA PRO A 105 -4.82 7.08 26.49
C PRO A 105 -4.83 5.71 27.21
N ASN A 106 -5.70 4.81 26.76
CA ASN A 106 -5.76 3.45 27.30
C ASN A 106 -4.55 2.62 26.84
N GLU A 107 -4.36 1.44 27.45
CA GLU A 107 -3.24 0.55 27.11
C GLU A 107 -3.28 0.08 25.66
N GLU A 108 -4.46 -0.12 25.08
CA GLU A 108 -4.64 -0.53 23.69
C GLU A 108 -4.07 0.51 22.71
N THR A 109 -4.39 1.80 22.89
CA THR A 109 -3.83 2.88 22.07
C THR A 109 -2.31 2.99 22.22
N ILE A 110 -1.77 2.82 23.43
CA ILE A 110 -0.32 2.83 23.64
C ILE A 110 0.34 1.67 22.88
N LEU A 111 -0.28 0.49 22.90
CA LEU A 111 0.22 -0.68 22.19
C LEU A 111 0.19 -0.47 20.67
N GLU A 112 -0.88 0.09 20.12
CA GLU A 112 -0.96 0.43 18.69
C GLU A 112 0.13 1.42 18.29
N GLU A 113 0.34 2.49 19.06
CA GLU A 113 1.40 3.47 18.82
C GLU A 113 2.80 2.83 18.84
N GLN A 114 3.02 1.86 19.73
CA GLN A 114 4.30 1.14 19.80
C GLN A 114 4.57 0.28 18.55
N LYS A 115 3.52 -0.20 17.86
CA LYS A 115 3.71 -1.01 16.64
C LYS A 115 4.31 -0.19 15.49
N GLU A 116 4.04 1.11 15.43
CA GLU A 116 4.62 2.05 14.44
C GLU A 116 6.16 2.15 14.53
N LEU A 117 6.74 1.80 15.69
CA LEU A 117 8.20 1.69 15.82
C LEU A 117 8.77 0.42 15.22
N ILE A 118 7.96 -0.63 15.07
CA ILE A 118 8.37 -1.98 14.69
C ILE A 118 8.09 -2.23 13.20
N HIS A 119 6.95 -1.74 12.73
CA HIS A 119 6.44 -2.00 11.39
C HIS A 119 6.63 -0.74 10.53
N PRO A 120 7.59 -0.72 9.60
CA PRO A 120 7.77 0.44 8.75
C PRO A 120 6.54 0.68 7.88
N ASN A 121 6.17 1.94 7.74
CA ASN A 121 5.11 2.42 6.87
C ASN A 121 5.59 3.66 6.14
N PHE A 122 5.57 3.61 4.81
CA PHE A 122 6.02 4.69 3.96
C PHE A 122 4.96 5.02 2.92
N SER A 123 4.81 6.30 2.61
CA SER A 123 3.97 6.76 1.50
C SER A 123 4.81 7.36 0.38
N LEU A 124 4.63 6.85 -0.85
CA LEU A 124 5.28 7.37 -2.05
C LEU A 124 4.21 8.04 -2.93
N ASN A 125 4.24 9.37 -2.96
CA ASN A 125 3.24 10.17 -3.65
C ASN A 125 3.88 10.91 -4.82
N SER A 126 3.19 11.00 -5.94
CA SER A 126 3.61 11.90 -7.00
C SER A 126 3.20 13.33 -6.66
N ASP A 127 4.04 14.33 -6.95
CA ASP A 127 3.79 15.75 -6.64
C ASP A 127 2.67 16.39 -7.51
N ASN A 128 1.76 15.56 -8.03
CA ASN A 128 0.66 15.99 -8.88
C ASN A 128 -0.55 16.39 -8.03
N GLU A 129 -1.16 17.54 -8.35
CA GLU A 129 -2.33 18.11 -7.67
C GLU A 129 -3.56 17.18 -7.59
N ASN A 130 -3.61 16.10 -8.37
CA ASN A 130 -4.76 15.20 -8.45
C ASN A 130 -4.79 14.09 -7.37
N GLY A 131 -3.74 13.91 -6.55
CA GLY A 131 -3.76 13.09 -5.33
C GLY A 131 -4.10 11.59 -5.46
N CYS A 132 -4.44 11.08 -6.65
CA CYS A 132 -4.91 9.70 -6.82
C CYS A 132 -3.78 8.67 -7.03
N ASP A 133 -2.59 9.11 -7.44
CA ASP A 133 -1.47 8.23 -7.76
C ASP A 133 -0.50 8.17 -6.56
N TYR A 134 -0.64 7.11 -5.76
CA TYR A 134 0.21 6.87 -4.59
C TYR A 134 0.50 5.39 -4.38
N LEU A 135 1.57 5.12 -3.62
CA LEU A 135 1.88 3.82 -3.08
C LEU A 135 2.02 3.91 -1.56
N THR A 136 1.53 2.91 -0.87
CA THR A 136 1.88 2.65 0.54
C THR A 136 2.84 1.47 0.54
N ILE A 137 3.98 1.60 1.20
CA ILE A 137 5.04 0.59 1.24
C ILE A 137 5.27 0.22 2.70
N ASN A 138 5.01 -1.04 3.04
CA ASN A 138 5.27 -1.62 4.34
C ASN A 138 6.50 -2.52 4.28
N LYS A 139 6.74 -3.33 5.32
CA LYS A 139 7.96 -4.15 5.40
C LYS A 139 8.12 -5.14 4.24
N GLU A 140 7.04 -5.84 3.87
CA GLU A 140 7.04 -6.88 2.83
C GLU A 140 5.90 -6.73 1.82
N HIS A 141 5.06 -5.70 2.02
CA HIS A 141 3.86 -5.42 1.24
C HIS A 141 3.92 -4.03 0.66
N TYR A 142 3.24 -3.83 -0.46
CA TYR A 142 2.91 -2.49 -0.90
C TYR A 142 1.52 -2.46 -1.52
N SER A 143 0.78 -1.39 -1.25
CA SER A 143 -0.43 -1.04 -1.99
C SER A 143 -0.08 -0.13 -3.16
N ASN A 144 -0.61 -0.42 -4.34
CA ASN A 144 -0.31 0.34 -5.55
C ASN A 144 -1.57 0.93 -6.19
N HIS A 145 -1.68 2.25 -6.12
CA HIS A 145 -2.74 3.01 -6.76
C HIS A 145 -2.21 3.79 -7.96
N ILE A 146 -1.17 3.31 -8.65
CA ILE A 146 -0.63 3.89 -9.88
C ILE A 146 -0.78 2.92 -11.07
N PRO A 147 -1.72 3.16 -12.00
CA PRO A 147 -2.75 4.21 -11.95
C PRO A 147 -3.89 3.82 -11.00
N TYR A 148 -4.59 4.81 -10.44
CA TYR A 148 -5.85 4.53 -9.77
C TYR A 148 -6.82 3.87 -10.76
N TYR A 149 -7.44 2.77 -10.34
CA TYR A 149 -8.41 2.06 -11.14
C TYR A 149 -9.71 1.86 -10.36
N SER A 150 -10.78 1.72 -11.13
CA SER A 150 -12.17 1.84 -10.71
C SER A 150 -12.55 1.14 -9.40
N ARG A 151 -13.64 1.63 -8.78
CA ARG A 151 -14.43 0.98 -7.72
C ARG A 151 -14.53 -0.54 -7.84
N TRP A 152 -14.56 -1.25 -6.71
CA TRP A 152 -14.66 -2.72 -6.59
C TRP A 152 -15.64 -3.37 -7.58
N TRP A 153 -16.90 -2.89 -7.60
CA TRP A 153 -17.95 -3.47 -8.46
C TRP A 153 -17.67 -3.28 -9.96
N SER A 154 -16.94 -2.24 -10.33
CA SER A 154 -16.51 -2.03 -11.72
C SER A 154 -15.40 -3.00 -12.08
N PHE A 155 -14.50 -3.30 -11.15
CA PHE A 155 -13.47 -4.32 -11.33
C PHE A 155 -14.10 -5.72 -11.49
N CYS A 156 -15.02 -6.11 -10.60
CA CYS A 156 -15.76 -7.38 -10.72
C CYS A 156 -16.47 -7.55 -12.06
N ARG A 157 -16.98 -6.46 -12.64
CA ARG A 157 -17.70 -6.49 -13.92
C ARG A 157 -16.83 -6.96 -15.09
N PHE A 158 -15.50 -6.81 -15.06
CA PHE A 158 -14.63 -7.34 -16.12
C PHE A 158 -14.73 -8.85 -16.26
N PHE A 159 -15.04 -9.53 -15.16
CA PHE A 159 -15.08 -10.98 -15.07
C PHE A 159 -16.49 -11.54 -15.27
N THR A 160 -17.38 -10.79 -15.93
CA THR A 160 -18.70 -11.25 -16.37
C THR A 160 -18.66 -11.73 -17.82
N GLU A 161 -19.53 -12.67 -18.20
CA GLU A 161 -19.54 -13.24 -19.55
C GLU A 161 -19.64 -12.22 -20.68
N LYS A 162 -20.35 -11.11 -20.41
CA LYS A 162 -20.54 -10.02 -21.36
C LYS A 162 -19.25 -9.23 -21.58
N ASN A 163 -18.54 -8.90 -20.50
CA ASN A 163 -17.44 -7.92 -20.56
C ASN A 163 -16.10 -8.57 -20.89
N TYR A 164 -15.82 -9.81 -20.47
CA TYR A 164 -14.53 -10.44 -20.82
C TYR A 164 -14.44 -10.76 -22.33
N LYS A 165 -15.58 -10.93 -23.01
CA LYS A 165 -15.66 -11.12 -24.47
C LYS A 165 -15.54 -9.81 -25.24
N ASP A 166 -15.69 -8.67 -24.57
CA ASP A 166 -15.55 -7.35 -25.19
C ASP A 166 -14.06 -6.96 -25.21
N LYS A 167 -13.54 -6.82 -26.43
CA LYS A 167 -12.12 -6.49 -26.67
C LYS A 167 -11.69 -5.19 -25.99
N LYS A 168 -12.55 -4.17 -25.96
CA LYS A 168 -12.22 -2.86 -25.38
C LYS A 168 -12.15 -2.94 -23.86
N TYR A 169 -13.06 -3.70 -23.24
CA TYR A 169 -13.00 -3.95 -21.80
C TYR A 169 -11.72 -4.71 -21.43
N LEU A 170 -11.41 -5.78 -22.16
CA LEU A 170 -10.20 -6.56 -21.89
C LEU A 170 -8.91 -5.75 -22.08
N GLU A 171 -8.86 -4.88 -23.09
CA GLU A 171 -7.74 -3.96 -23.30
C GLU A 171 -7.56 -2.98 -22.13
N ASN A 172 -8.64 -2.42 -21.60
CA ASN A 172 -8.59 -1.55 -20.42
C ASN A 172 -8.09 -2.28 -19.17
N LEU A 173 -8.55 -3.50 -18.94
CA LEU A 173 -8.07 -4.33 -17.83
C LEU A 173 -6.58 -4.64 -17.98
N ASN A 174 -6.15 -5.05 -19.18
CA ASN A 174 -4.76 -5.40 -19.44
C ASN A 174 -3.83 -4.19 -19.34
N ASN A 175 -4.25 -3.00 -19.76
CA ASN A 175 -3.46 -1.78 -19.60
C ASN A 175 -3.24 -1.44 -18.13
N PHE A 176 -4.27 -1.57 -17.29
CA PHE A 176 -4.15 -1.41 -15.84
C PHE A 176 -3.19 -2.45 -15.23
N ARG A 177 -3.41 -3.73 -15.52
CA ARG A 177 -2.57 -4.82 -15.01
C ARG A 177 -1.11 -4.71 -15.49
N LYS A 178 -0.85 -4.24 -16.71
CA LYS A 178 0.52 -3.98 -17.23
C LYS A 178 1.25 -2.92 -16.41
N SER A 179 0.56 -1.86 -15.99
CA SER A 179 1.15 -0.82 -15.13
C SER A 179 1.50 -1.39 -13.76
N LEU A 180 0.60 -2.17 -13.15
CA LEU A 180 0.87 -2.82 -11.86
C LEU A 180 1.99 -3.86 -11.96
N MET A 181 1.99 -4.69 -13.02
CA MET A 181 3.04 -5.66 -13.32
C MET A 181 4.42 -5.01 -13.39
N PHE A 182 4.52 -3.82 -14.01
CA PHE A 182 5.78 -3.06 -14.06
C PHE A 182 6.33 -2.79 -12.66
N TYR A 183 5.52 -2.23 -11.75
CA TYR A 183 5.97 -1.95 -10.39
C TYR A 183 6.25 -3.23 -9.60
N THR A 184 5.37 -4.24 -9.67
CA THR A 184 5.54 -5.52 -8.98
C THR A 184 6.90 -6.14 -9.28
N TYR A 185 7.23 -6.28 -10.56
CA TYR A 185 8.51 -6.89 -10.95
C TYR A 185 9.70 -5.98 -10.64
N LYS A 186 9.58 -4.66 -10.80
CA LYS A 186 10.66 -3.72 -10.46
C LYS A 186 10.99 -3.73 -8.97
N PHE A 187 9.99 -3.87 -8.11
CA PHE A 187 10.16 -3.98 -6.66
C PHE A 187 10.55 -5.40 -6.23
N GLY A 188 10.67 -6.35 -7.15
CA GLY A 188 11.12 -7.72 -6.88
C GLY A 188 10.04 -8.65 -6.34
N GLY A 189 8.78 -8.23 -6.43
CA GLY A 189 7.61 -9.08 -6.22
C GLY A 189 7.28 -9.93 -7.43
N ASP A 190 6.28 -10.79 -7.28
CA ASP A 190 5.86 -11.76 -8.29
C ASP A 190 4.34 -11.91 -8.44
N LYS A 191 3.55 -11.34 -7.53
CA LYS A 191 2.09 -11.43 -7.57
C LYS A 191 1.42 -10.27 -6.86
N MET A 192 0.12 -10.12 -7.12
CA MET A 192 -0.73 -9.12 -6.51
C MET A 192 -2.09 -9.71 -6.14
N TYR A 193 -2.62 -9.27 -5.01
CA TYR A 193 -4.00 -9.49 -4.61
C TYR A 193 -4.79 -8.20 -4.83
N TYR A 194 -6.04 -8.30 -5.26
CA TYR A 194 -6.96 -7.17 -5.32
C TYR A 194 -8.08 -7.42 -4.32
N LEU A 195 -8.14 -6.57 -3.31
CA LEU A 195 -9.09 -6.68 -2.20
C LEU A 195 -10.12 -5.56 -2.26
N ASP A 196 -11.25 -5.81 -1.63
CA ASP A 196 -12.29 -4.82 -1.40
C ASP A 196 -11.93 -4.02 -0.16
N ASP A 197 -11.64 -2.73 -0.35
CA ASP A 197 -11.23 -1.81 0.72
C ASP A 197 -12.33 -1.56 1.76
N GLN A 198 -13.51 -2.14 1.63
CA GLN A 198 -14.62 -2.04 2.58
C GLN A 198 -15.22 -3.43 2.81
N SER A 199 -14.39 -4.48 2.79
CA SER A 199 -14.81 -5.83 3.11
C SER A 199 -15.19 -6.00 4.58
N ASN A 200 -16.36 -6.58 4.82
CA ASN A 200 -16.84 -6.92 6.16
C ASN A 200 -16.19 -8.18 6.75
N PHE A 201 -15.36 -8.90 5.98
CA PHE A 201 -14.77 -10.20 6.37
C PHE A 201 -13.24 -10.23 6.29
N LEU A 202 -12.60 -9.16 5.83
CA LEU A 202 -11.15 -9.03 5.77
C LEU A 202 -10.55 -8.28 6.97
N GLU A 203 -11.35 -7.89 7.97
CA GLU A 203 -10.85 -7.34 9.25
C GLU A 203 -9.87 -6.16 9.08
N GLY A 204 -10.15 -5.30 8.09
CA GLY A 204 -9.31 -4.14 7.75
C GLY A 204 -8.14 -4.44 6.81
N VAL A 205 -7.88 -5.70 6.46
CA VAL A 205 -6.92 -6.04 5.39
C VAL A 205 -7.45 -5.56 4.04
N GLY A 206 -6.67 -4.73 3.35
CA GLY A 206 -7.13 -3.94 2.19
C GLY A 206 -7.46 -2.49 2.55
N GLN A 207 -7.56 -2.14 3.83
CA GLN A 207 -7.71 -0.76 4.35
C GLN A 207 -6.43 -0.25 5.02
N GLY A 208 -5.42 -1.11 5.20
CA GLY A 208 -4.18 -0.75 5.85
C GLY A 208 -3.71 -1.80 6.86
N SER A 209 -4.59 -2.62 7.47
CA SER A 209 -4.23 -3.58 8.53
C SER A 209 -3.15 -4.60 8.13
N GLU A 210 -2.92 -4.80 6.83
CA GLU A 210 -1.82 -5.61 6.29
C GLU A 210 -0.42 -5.13 6.69
N TRP A 211 -0.25 -3.89 7.15
CA TRP A 211 1.03 -3.31 7.54
C TRP A 211 1.76 -4.08 8.65
N GLU A 212 1.01 -4.73 9.55
CA GLU A 212 1.54 -5.56 10.65
C GLU A 212 1.93 -6.97 10.19
N MET A 213 1.49 -7.39 9.00
CA MET A 213 1.67 -8.74 8.52
C MET A 213 3.00 -8.88 7.76
N ASN A 214 3.59 -10.06 7.82
CA ASN A 214 4.55 -10.49 6.78
C ASN A 214 3.77 -11.11 5.60
N TRP A 215 4.44 -11.27 4.46
CA TRP A 215 3.78 -11.70 3.23
C TRP A 215 3.06 -13.05 3.37
N ASN A 216 3.69 -14.02 4.03
CA ASN A 216 3.12 -15.34 4.24
C ASN A 216 1.87 -15.31 5.13
N HIS A 217 1.85 -14.45 6.16
CA HIS A 217 0.69 -14.29 7.01
C HIS A 217 -0.47 -13.64 6.24
N PHE A 218 -0.20 -12.58 5.49
CA PHE A 218 -1.18 -11.92 4.63
C PHE A 218 -1.82 -12.91 3.64
N GLU A 219 -1.01 -13.68 2.91
CA GLU A 219 -1.54 -14.65 1.94
C GLU A 219 -2.44 -15.69 2.60
N LYS A 220 -2.00 -16.27 3.73
CA LYS A 220 -2.79 -17.26 4.46
C LYS A 220 -4.12 -16.67 4.93
N PHE A 221 -4.09 -15.44 5.46
CA PHE A 221 -5.29 -14.76 5.92
C PHE A 221 -6.27 -14.53 4.77
N VAL A 222 -5.82 -13.96 3.65
CA VAL A 222 -6.69 -13.73 2.48
C VAL A 222 -7.26 -15.03 1.95
N LEU A 223 -6.45 -16.08 1.83
CA LEU A 223 -6.89 -17.40 1.37
C LEU A 223 -7.93 -18.02 2.31
N GLU A 224 -7.71 -17.95 3.62
CA GLU A 224 -8.65 -18.46 4.62
C GLU A 224 -10.01 -17.78 4.48
N LYS A 225 -10.02 -16.45 4.31
CA LYS A 225 -11.27 -15.67 4.25
C LYS A 225 -11.98 -15.75 2.90
N THR A 226 -11.25 -15.88 1.79
CA THR A 226 -11.82 -15.60 0.45
C THR A 226 -11.62 -16.69 -0.59
N SER A 227 -10.83 -17.74 -0.33
CA SER A 227 -10.46 -18.74 -1.35
C SER A 227 -11.64 -19.41 -2.06
N HIS A 228 -12.78 -19.59 -1.38
CA HIS A 228 -13.99 -20.17 -1.96
C HIS A 228 -14.60 -19.32 -3.10
N LEU A 229 -14.26 -18.03 -3.17
CA LEU A 229 -14.71 -17.08 -4.20
C LEU A 229 -13.55 -16.17 -4.68
N MET A 230 -12.31 -16.67 -4.60
CA MET A 230 -11.15 -15.95 -5.12
C MET A 230 -10.98 -16.25 -6.61
N LEU A 231 -10.91 -15.19 -7.42
CA LEU A 231 -10.71 -15.31 -8.87
C LEU A 231 -9.22 -15.19 -9.22
N ASP A 232 -8.68 -16.23 -9.86
CA ASP A 232 -7.35 -16.23 -10.46
C ASP A 232 -7.46 -15.58 -11.85
N ILE A 233 -6.98 -14.34 -11.98
CA ILE A 233 -7.18 -13.54 -13.20
C ILE A 233 -6.52 -14.21 -14.42
N PRO A 234 -5.23 -14.57 -14.41
CA PRO A 234 -4.60 -15.24 -15.54
C PRO A 234 -5.32 -16.54 -15.95
N LYS A 235 -5.72 -17.39 -15.00
CA LYS A 235 -6.51 -18.60 -15.31
C LYS A 235 -7.88 -18.27 -15.87
N PHE A 236 -8.56 -17.24 -15.35
CA PHE A 236 -9.85 -16.82 -15.87
C PHE A 236 -9.78 -16.38 -17.34
N ILE A 237 -8.71 -15.69 -17.72
CA ILE A 237 -8.48 -15.25 -19.11
C ILE A 237 -8.17 -16.46 -20.02
N THR A 238 -7.24 -17.31 -19.59
CA THR A 238 -6.64 -18.34 -20.46
C THR A 238 -7.37 -19.69 -20.47
N ASP A 239 -8.03 -20.08 -19.37
CA ASP A 239 -8.68 -21.39 -19.22
C ASP A 239 -10.22 -21.29 -19.29
N LYS A 240 -10.78 -21.82 -20.39
CA LYS A 240 -12.23 -21.87 -20.60
C LYS A 240 -12.97 -22.72 -19.57
N LYS A 241 -12.35 -23.80 -19.08
CA LYS A 241 -12.95 -24.71 -18.10
C LYS A 241 -13.02 -24.04 -16.74
N TYR A 242 -11.91 -23.46 -16.28
CA TYR A 242 -11.87 -22.70 -15.02
C TYR A 242 -12.93 -21.58 -15.02
N ARG A 243 -13.00 -20.80 -16.09
CA ARG A 243 -14.01 -19.74 -16.24
C ARG A 243 -15.44 -20.26 -16.20
N ALA A 244 -15.73 -21.37 -16.88
CA ALA A 244 -17.06 -21.99 -16.85
C ALA A 244 -17.41 -22.57 -15.48
N GLU A 245 -16.42 -23.05 -14.72
CA GLU A 245 -16.60 -23.52 -13.33
C GLU A 245 -16.85 -22.35 -12.38
N PHE A 246 -16.09 -21.26 -12.50
CA PHE A 246 -16.28 -20.06 -11.68
C PHE A 246 -17.65 -19.43 -11.91
N HIS A 247 -18.10 -19.31 -13.17
CA HIS A 247 -19.44 -18.77 -13.49
C HIS A 247 -20.59 -19.62 -12.93
N LYS A 248 -20.41 -20.91 -12.69
CA LYS A 248 -21.44 -21.77 -12.07
C LYS A 248 -21.65 -21.48 -10.58
N LEU A 249 -20.72 -20.78 -9.94
CA LEU A 249 -20.87 -20.35 -8.54
C LEU A 249 -21.98 -19.29 -8.41
N ASP A 250 -22.30 -18.56 -9.49
CA ASP A 250 -23.34 -17.52 -9.54
C ASP A 250 -23.19 -16.44 -8.45
N GLU A 251 -21.93 -16.17 -8.06
CA GLU A 251 -21.57 -15.18 -7.05
C GLU A 251 -20.46 -14.25 -7.57
N TYR A 252 -20.36 -13.06 -6.97
CA TYR A 252 -19.25 -12.14 -7.27
C TYR A 252 -17.98 -12.61 -6.55
N PRO A 253 -16.79 -12.41 -7.15
CA PRO A 253 -15.54 -12.67 -6.46
C PRO A 253 -15.44 -11.89 -5.14
N LEU A 254 -14.83 -12.48 -4.12
CA LEU A 254 -14.51 -11.82 -2.85
C LEU A 254 -13.08 -11.25 -2.84
N SER A 255 -12.22 -11.76 -3.71
CA SER A 255 -10.85 -11.33 -3.90
C SER A 255 -10.37 -11.76 -5.28
N PHE A 256 -9.26 -11.17 -5.73
CA PHE A 256 -8.59 -11.56 -6.96
C PHE A 256 -7.11 -11.81 -6.70
N VAL A 257 -6.52 -12.74 -7.45
CA VAL A 257 -5.07 -12.98 -7.47
C VAL A 257 -4.54 -12.91 -8.90
N ASP A 258 -3.33 -12.36 -9.05
CA ASP A 258 -2.72 -12.10 -10.34
C ASP A 258 -1.19 -12.20 -10.28
N ASP A 259 -0.64 -13.16 -11.02
CA ASP A 259 0.80 -13.35 -11.23
C ASP A 259 1.28 -12.81 -12.60
N PHE A 260 0.37 -12.20 -13.36
CA PHE A 260 0.56 -11.60 -14.68
C PHE A 260 1.07 -12.54 -15.78
N ASN A 261 0.99 -13.87 -15.60
CA ASN A 261 1.57 -14.83 -16.54
C ASN A 261 0.90 -14.87 -17.94
N ASP A 262 -0.28 -14.27 -18.07
CA ASP A 262 -1.05 -14.16 -19.32
C ASP A 262 -0.77 -12.88 -20.12
N ILE A 263 -0.15 -11.85 -19.51
CA ILE A 263 -0.01 -10.51 -20.12
C ILE A 263 1.05 -10.44 -21.23
N ASN A 264 1.92 -11.44 -21.32
CA ASN A 264 2.97 -11.55 -22.34
C ASN A 264 2.73 -12.70 -23.34
N GLN A 265 1.51 -13.24 -23.38
CA GLN A 265 1.09 -14.28 -24.34
C GLN A 265 0.40 -13.70 -25.58
#